data_AF-A0A962XFR4-F1
#
_entry.id   AF-A0A962XFR4-F1
#
_cell.length_a   1.000
_cell.length_b   1.000
_cell.length_c   1.000
_cell.angle_alpha   90.00
_cell.angle_beta   90.00
_cell.angle_gamma   90.00
#
_symmetry.space_group_name_H-M   'P 1'
#
loop_
_entity.id
_entity.type
_entity.pdbx_description
1 polymer ?
#
loop_
_entity_poly.entity_id
_entity_poly.type
_entity_poly.pdbx_seq_one_letter_code
_entity_poly.pdbx_strand_id
1 'polypeptide(L)'
;FWGYGTGTLSMFLSSFSIAVMALLVLLQPTPWYTPQYAIPLLGMLLGNTMTGVAVALDNLTRQTRDKQGQIEAQLALGHTAGEAIADIRRDALRAGLIPIVNAMSTAGIVSLPGMMTGQILAGSPPMEAAKYQLMILFLVAAGTGLGCVAAILVGSKRLFDERDRLRCDRLTGD
;
A
#
# COMPACT_ATOMS: atom_id res chain seq x y z
N PHE A 1 -3.52 10.62 -20.12
CA PHE A 1 -2.11 10.14 -20.02
C PHE A 1 -1.27 10.61 -18.80
N TRP A 2 -1.53 11.76 -18.15
CA TRP A 2 -0.70 12.27 -17.02
C TRP A 2 -1.06 11.73 -15.62
N GLY A 3 -2.28 11.23 -15.44
CA GLY A 3 -2.71 10.56 -14.21
C GLY A 3 -1.89 9.31 -13.92
N TYR A 4 -1.61 8.50 -14.96
CA TYR A 4 -0.71 7.35 -14.87
C TYR A 4 0.70 7.77 -14.47
N GLY A 5 1.32 8.71 -15.17
CA GLY A 5 2.71 9.10 -14.89
C GLY A 5 2.92 9.54 -13.44
N THR A 6 1.96 10.29 -12.88
CA THR A 6 2.10 10.81 -11.53
C THR A 6 1.61 9.85 -10.43
N GLY A 7 0.62 9.00 -10.71
CA GLY A 7 0.29 7.86 -9.86
C GLY A 7 1.49 6.90 -9.76
N THR A 8 2.06 6.53 -10.90
CA THR A 8 3.25 5.68 -10.99
C THR A 8 4.45 6.32 -10.31
N LEU A 9 4.71 7.62 -10.49
CA LEU A 9 5.82 8.32 -9.81
C LEU A 9 5.63 8.37 -8.29
N SER A 10 4.39 8.61 -7.82
CA SER A 10 4.08 8.64 -6.39
C SER A 10 4.17 7.25 -5.75
N MET A 11 3.70 6.21 -6.45
CA MET A 11 3.87 4.80 -6.07
C MET A 11 5.35 4.42 -6.04
N PHE A 12 6.13 4.85 -7.04
CA PHE A 12 7.56 4.58 -7.12
C PHE A 12 8.30 5.28 -5.97
N LEU A 13 8.09 6.58 -5.74
CA LEU A 13 8.81 7.31 -4.69
C LEU A 13 8.46 6.85 -3.26
N SER A 14 7.18 6.54 -3.02
CA SER A 14 6.71 6.05 -1.71
C SER A 14 7.10 4.60 -1.45
N SER A 15 6.88 3.69 -2.42
CA SER A 15 7.23 2.28 -2.30
C SER A 15 8.76 2.07 -2.29
N PHE A 16 9.52 2.85 -3.06
CA PHE A 16 10.98 2.84 -3.05
C PHE A 16 11.55 3.36 -1.72
N SER A 17 11.04 4.47 -1.19
CA SER A 17 11.51 5.00 0.11
C SER A 17 11.22 4.06 1.27
N ILE A 18 10.06 3.40 1.26
CA ILE A 18 9.68 2.41 2.29
C ILE A 18 10.49 1.11 2.14
N ALA A 19 10.72 0.64 0.91
CA ALA A 19 11.56 -0.52 0.64
C ALA A 19 13.03 -0.28 1.08
N VAL A 20 13.56 0.91 0.80
CA VAL A 20 14.91 1.34 1.24
C VAL A 20 14.99 1.46 2.76
N MET A 21 13.96 2.03 3.41
CA MET A 21 13.91 2.12 4.88
C MET A 21 13.79 0.73 5.53
N ALA A 22 12.99 -0.19 4.97
CA ALA A 22 12.87 -1.57 5.45
C ALA A 22 14.18 -2.36 5.32
N LEU A 23 14.91 -2.18 4.21
CA LEU A 23 16.21 -2.82 3.97
C LEU A 23 17.32 -2.29 4.88
N LEU A 24 17.39 -0.98 5.10
CA LEU A 24 18.48 -0.34 5.84
C LEU A 24 18.28 -0.37 7.36
N VAL A 25 17.03 -0.28 7.84
CA VAL A 25 16.74 -0.10 9.27
C VAL A 25 16.28 -1.39 9.95
N LEU A 26 15.44 -2.19 9.31
CA LEU A 26 14.78 -3.34 9.96
C LEU A 26 15.50 -4.67 9.73
N LEU A 27 16.01 -4.91 8.52
CA LEU A 27 16.48 -6.24 8.19
C LEU A 27 17.88 -6.55 8.73
N GLN A 28 18.73 -5.54 8.99
CA GLN A 28 20.17 -5.65 9.28
C GLN A 28 20.79 -7.03 8.99
N PRO A 29 20.75 -7.54 7.74
CA PRO A 29 21.27 -8.87 7.49
C PRO A 29 22.78 -8.75 7.38
N THR A 30 23.50 -9.52 8.20
CA THR A 30 24.91 -9.80 7.99
C THR A 30 25.02 -11.13 7.24
N PRO A 31 25.17 -11.17 5.90
CA PRO A 31 25.25 -10.08 4.91
C PRO A 31 23.94 -9.85 4.13
N TRP A 32 23.63 -8.58 3.87
CA TRP A 32 22.39 -8.09 3.26
C TRP A 32 22.21 -8.40 1.77
N TYR A 33 23.25 -8.93 1.14
CA TYR A 33 23.34 -9.12 -0.31
C TYR A 33 23.32 -10.59 -0.75
N THR A 34 23.04 -11.55 0.14
CA THR A 34 22.85 -12.94 -0.30
C THR A 34 21.63 -13.02 -1.23
N PRO A 35 21.82 -13.32 -2.53
CA PRO A 35 20.77 -13.16 -3.55
C PRO A 35 19.52 -13.99 -3.25
N GLN A 36 19.71 -15.15 -2.62
CA GLN A 36 18.66 -16.08 -2.22
C GLN A 36 17.61 -15.50 -1.24
N TYR A 37 17.94 -14.45 -0.49
CA TYR A 37 17.00 -13.77 0.41
C TYR A 37 16.59 -12.39 -0.12
N ALA A 38 17.53 -11.64 -0.70
CA ALA A 38 17.29 -10.29 -1.18
C ALA A 38 16.27 -10.27 -2.34
N ILE A 39 16.41 -11.16 -3.32
CA ILE A 39 15.54 -11.17 -4.52
C ILE A 39 14.08 -11.47 -4.15
N PRO A 40 13.76 -12.56 -3.40
CA PRO A 40 12.38 -12.86 -3.04
C PRO A 40 11.78 -11.82 -2.10
N LEU A 41 12.55 -11.32 -1.12
CA LEU A 41 12.07 -10.34 -0.16
C LEU A 41 11.69 -9.02 -0.84
N LEU A 42 12.57 -8.50 -1.71
CA LEU A 42 12.30 -7.30 -2.49
C LEU A 42 11.07 -7.46 -3.39
N GLY A 43 10.98 -8.60 -4.10
CA GLY A 43 9.83 -8.91 -4.95
C GLY A 43 8.52 -8.96 -4.16
N MET A 44 8.50 -9.62 -3.01
CA MET A 44 7.32 -9.71 -2.15
C MET A 44 6.94 -8.35 -1.55
N LEU A 45 7.91 -7.58 -1.05
CA LEU A 45 7.66 -6.25 -0.49
C LEU A 45 7.09 -5.31 -1.55
N LEU A 46 7.74 -5.20 -2.70
CA LEU A 46 7.29 -4.33 -3.79
C LEU A 46 5.94 -4.78 -4.35
N GLY A 47 5.77 -6.06 -4.62
CA GLY A 47 4.54 -6.59 -5.22
C GLY A 47 3.30 -6.42 -4.34
N ASN A 48 3.41 -6.78 -3.05
CA ASN A 48 2.30 -6.62 -2.11
C ASN A 48 2.00 -5.15 -1.82
N THR A 49 3.05 -4.32 -1.65
CA THR A 49 2.88 -2.88 -1.43
C THR A 49 2.24 -2.22 -2.66
N MET A 50 2.69 -2.56 -3.87
CA MET A 50 2.10 -2.06 -5.12
C MET A 50 0.62 -2.41 -5.21
N THR A 51 0.26 -3.66 -4.89
CA THR A 51 -1.14 -4.13 -4.93
C THR A 51 -1.99 -3.35 -3.93
N GLY A 52 -1.55 -3.25 -2.67
CA GLY A 52 -2.29 -2.52 -1.64
C GLY A 52 -2.47 -1.04 -1.97
N VAL A 53 -1.42 -0.38 -2.46
CA VAL A 53 -1.47 1.03 -2.86
C VAL A 53 -2.38 1.24 -4.06
N ALA A 54 -2.33 0.36 -5.07
CA ALA A 54 -3.19 0.44 -6.24
C ALA A 54 -4.68 0.36 -5.83
N VAL A 55 -5.03 -0.61 -4.98
CA VAL A 55 -6.39 -0.77 -4.46
C VAL A 55 -6.83 0.44 -3.65
N ALA A 56 -5.95 0.99 -2.80
CA ALA A 56 -6.23 2.18 -2.02
C ALA A 56 -6.52 3.42 -2.91
N LEU A 57 -5.69 3.66 -3.93
CA LEU A 57 -5.85 4.79 -4.84
C LEU A 57 -7.06 4.65 -5.76
N ASP A 58 -7.32 3.44 -6.26
CA ASP A 58 -8.51 3.16 -7.06
C ASP A 58 -9.78 3.40 -6.26
N ASN A 59 -9.84 2.88 -5.02
CA ASN A 59 -10.99 3.10 -4.13
C ASN A 59 -11.15 4.58 -3.75
N LEU A 60 -10.06 5.30 -3.48
CA LEU A 60 -10.10 6.74 -3.23
C LEU A 60 -10.71 7.51 -4.42
N THR A 61 -10.23 7.22 -5.63
CA THR A 61 -10.66 7.90 -6.86
C THR A 61 -12.12 7.58 -7.16
N ARG A 62 -12.50 6.30 -7.09
CA ARG A 62 -13.86 5.84 -7.33
C ARG A 62 -14.86 6.45 -6.35
N GLN A 63 -14.58 6.37 -5.05
CA GLN A 63 -15.48 6.93 -4.04
C GLN A 63 -15.58 8.45 -4.11
N THR A 64 -14.49 9.14 -4.46
CA THR A 64 -14.53 10.60 -4.65
C THR A 64 -15.44 10.97 -5.81
N ARG A 65 -15.43 10.19 -6.91
CA ARG A 65 -16.34 10.37 -8.04
C ARG A 65 -17.79 10.05 -7.68
N ASP A 66 -18.01 8.92 -7.00
CA ASP A 66 -19.36 8.46 -6.64
C ASP A 66 -20.02 9.41 -5.61
N LYS A 67 -19.23 9.96 -4.67
CA LYS A 67 -19.71 10.87 -3.61
C LYS A 67 -19.45 12.34 -3.90
N GLN A 68 -19.13 12.71 -5.15
CA GLN A 68 -18.81 14.09 -5.53
C GLN A 68 -19.84 15.11 -5.02
N GLY A 69 -21.14 14.84 -5.22
CA GLY A 69 -22.20 15.73 -4.77
C GLY A 69 -22.25 15.90 -3.24
N GLN A 70 -21.87 14.88 -2.47
CA GLN A 70 -21.79 14.97 -1.01
C GLN A 70 -20.60 15.82 -0.57
N ILE A 71 -19.46 15.67 -1.25
CA ILE A 71 -18.26 16.48 -0.98
C ILE A 71 -18.55 17.96 -1.27
N GLU A 72 -19.17 18.28 -2.41
CA GLU A 72 -19.54 19.64 -2.77
C GLU A 72 -20.56 20.24 -1.78
N ALA A 73 -21.54 19.46 -1.33
CA ALA A 73 -22.48 19.90 -0.30
C ALA A 73 -21.78 20.23 1.02
N GLN A 74 -20.82 19.41 1.47
CA GLN A 74 -20.07 19.70 2.69
C GLN A 74 -19.20 20.95 2.55
N LEU A 75 -18.53 21.14 1.40
CA LEU A 75 -17.78 22.36 1.11
C LEU A 75 -18.68 23.60 1.11
N ALA A 76 -19.90 23.51 0.57
CA ALA A 76 -20.88 24.59 0.59
C ALA A 76 -21.38 24.93 2.00
N LEU A 77 -21.39 23.95 2.91
CA LEU A 77 -21.69 24.13 4.33
C LEU A 77 -20.49 24.69 5.13
N GLY A 78 -19.34 24.93 4.49
CA GLY A 78 -18.15 25.51 5.11
C GLY A 78 -17.15 24.51 5.68
N HIS A 79 -17.31 23.21 5.41
CA HIS A 79 -16.28 22.22 5.75
C HIS A 79 -15.02 22.42 4.92
N THR A 80 -13.87 22.04 5.50
CA THR A 80 -12.61 22.02 4.74
C THR A 80 -12.54 20.81 3.83
N ALA A 81 -11.77 20.89 2.74
CA ALA A 81 -11.57 19.75 1.83
C ALA A 81 -11.09 18.48 2.54
N GLY A 82 -10.24 18.64 3.57
CA GLY A 82 -9.72 17.52 4.36
C GLY A 82 -10.78 16.80 5.20
N GLU A 83 -11.77 17.54 5.73
CA GLU A 83 -12.92 16.99 6.45
C GLU A 83 -13.87 16.28 5.49
N ALA A 84 -14.17 16.91 4.35
CA ALA A 84 -15.13 16.40 3.38
C ALA A 84 -14.74 15.03 2.78
N ILE A 85 -13.46 14.69 2.78
CA ILE A 85 -12.95 13.40 2.29
C ILE A 85 -12.46 12.46 3.37
N ALA A 86 -12.55 12.84 4.66
CA ALA A 86 -11.92 12.09 5.74
C ALA A 86 -12.38 10.63 5.78
N ASP A 87 -13.68 10.40 5.60
CA ASP A 87 -14.26 9.06 5.56
C ASP A 87 -13.83 8.28 4.32
N ILE A 88 -13.81 8.93 3.15
CA ILE A 88 -13.33 8.33 1.90
C ILE A 88 -11.88 7.88 2.03
N ARG A 89 -11.02 8.71 2.65
CA ARG A 89 -9.61 8.36 2.91
C ARG A 89 -9.48 7.15 3.83
N ARG A 90 -10.30 7.06 4.87
CA ARG A 90 -10.30 5.92 5.82
C ARG A 90 -10.73 4.64 5.13
N ASP A 91 -11.77 4.68 4.31
CA ASP A 91 -12.28 3.52 3.57
C ASP A 91 -11.28 3.07 2.48
N ALA A 92 -10.66 4.02 1.79
CA ALA A 92 -9.58 3.75 0.84
C ALA A 92 -8.39 3.05 1.51
N LEU A 93 -7.95 3.53 2.67
CA LEU A 93 -6.85 2.93 3.43
C LEU A 93 -7.21 1.50 3.87
N ARG A 94 -8.42 1.31 4.39
CA ARG A 94 -8.91 -0.02 4.78
C ARG A 94 -8.90 -0.98 3.60
N ALA A 95 -9.42 -0.56 2.45
CA ALA A 95 -9.46 -1.39 1.25
C ALA A 95 -8.06 -1.84 0.80
N GLY A 96 -7.07 -0.94 0.81
CA GLY A 96 -5.69 -1.29 0.48
C GLY A 96 -5.00 -2.26 1.45
N LEU A 97 -5.48 -2.34 2.70
CA LEU A 97 -4.95 -3.25 3.72
C LEU A 97 -5.62 -4.63 3.75
N ILE A 98 -6.81 -4.78 3.14
CA ILE A 98 -7.53 -6.06 3.08
C ILE A 98 -6.66 -7.21 2.55
N PRO A 99 -5.88 -7.06 1.45
CA PRO A 99 -5.10 -8.16 0.90
C PRO A 99 -4.08 -8.74 1.89
N ILE A 100 -3.33 -7.87 2.58
CA ILE A 100 -2.31 -8.32 3.52
C ILE A 100 -2.92 -8.89 4.81
N VAL A 101 -4.06 -8.36 5.26
CA VAL A 101 -4.81 -8.93 6.40
C VAL A 101 -5.34 -10.32 6.06
N ASN A 102 -5.86 -10.52 4.85
CA ASN A 102 -6.33 -11.83 4.38
C ASN A 102 -5.16 -12.83 4.24
N ALA A 103 -4.02 -12.39 3.72
CA ALA A 103 -2.82 -13.21 3.64
C ALA A 103 -2.31 -13.63 5.03
N MET A 104 -2.28 -12.71 6.00
CA MET A 104 -1.90 -13.02 7.38
C MET A 104 -2.89 -13.96 8.07
N SER A 105 -4.19 -13.78 7.85
CA SER A 105 -5.23 -14.61 8.48
C SER A 105 -5.22 -16.06 8.01
N THR A 106 -4.77 -16.30 6.78
CA THR A 106 -4.74 -17.64 6.16
C THR A 106 -3.38 -18.33 6.29
N ALA A 107 -2.32 -17.56 6.57
CA ALA A 107 -0.96 -18.08 6.71
C ALA A 107 -0.86 -19.05 7.89
N GLY A 108 -0.29 -20.23 7.64
CA GLY A 108 -0.02 -21.25 8.66
C GLY A 108 -1.22 -22.14 9.01
N ILE A 109 -2.47 -21.71 8.78
CA ILE A 109 -3.68 -22.52 9.00
C ILE A 109 -4.15 -23.17 7.70
N VAL A 110 -4.25 -22.39 6.62
CA VAL A 110 -4.79 -22.85 5.33
C VAL A 110 -3.69 -23.05 4.31
N SER A 111 -2.68 -22.19 4.33
CA SER A 111 -1.57 -22.26 3.38
C SER A 111 -0.24 -21.99 4.08
N LEU A 112 0.76 -22.81 3.74
CA LEU A 112 2.16 -22.52 4.02
C LEU A 112 2.69 -21.65 2.87
N PRO A 113 3.13 -20.41 3.14
CA PRO A 113 3.67 -19.53 2.10
C PRO A 113 4.79 -20.22 1.32
N GLY A 114 4.84 -20.00 0.00
CA GLY A 114 5.72 -20.77 -0.90
C GLY A 114 7.21 -20.77 -0.51
N MET A 115 7.70 -19.66 0.05
CA MET A 115 9.08 -19.56 0.54
C MET A 115 9.30 -20.39 1.81
N MET A 116 8.35 -20.39 2.74
CA MET A 116 8.38 -21.25 3.94
C MET A 116 8.36 -22.74 3.55
N THR A 117 7.49 -23.13 2.62
CA THR A 117 7.44 -24.51 2.10
C THR A 117 8.75 -24.89 1.40
N GLY A 118 9.31 -23.98 0.58
CA GLY A 118 10.59 -24.19 -0.08
C GLY A 118 11.76 -24.39 0.90
N GLN A 119 11.82 -23.62 1.99
CA GLN A 119 12.83 -23.80 3.04
C GLN A 119 12.68 -25.13 3.77
N ILE A 120 11.44 -25.54 4.08
CA ILE A 120 11.15 -26.83 4.71
C ILE A 120 11.58 -27.98 3.79
N LEU A 121 11.23 -27.92 2.51
CA LEU A 121 11.64 -28.94 1.52
C LEU A 121 13.15 -28.97 1.30
N ALA A 122 13.85 -27.84 1.46
CA ALA A 122 15.30 -27.74 1.41
C ALA A 122 16.01 -28.23 2.69
N GLY A 123 15.26 -28.72 3.69
CA GLY A 123 15.82 -29.29 4.92
C GLY A 123 15.99 -28.29 6.07
N SER A 124 15.48 -27.07 5.96
CA SER A 124 15.49 -26.11 7.07
C SER A 124 14.50 -26.53 8.17
N PRO A 125 14.81 -26.30 9.46
CA PRO A 125 13.88 -26.57 10.55
C PRO A 125 12.55 -25.81 10.35
N PRO A 126 11.38 -26.47 10.42
CA PRO A 126 10.08 -25.83 10.19
C PRO A 126 9.80 -24.63 11.11
N MET A 127 10.32 -24.70 12.33
CA MET A 127 10.20 -23.61 13.32
C MET A 127 10.96 -22.35 12.90
N GLU A 128 12.12 -22.49 12.26
CA GLU A 128 12.88 -21.35 11.75
C GLU A 128 12.18 -20.74 10.53
N ALA A 129 11.77 -21.57 9.58
CA ALA A 129 11.05 -21.12 8.38
C ALA A 129 9.77 -20.35 8.75
N ALA A 130 9.03 -20.81 9.76
CA ALA A 130 7.85 -20.13 10.27
C ALA A 130 8.16 -18.73 10.85
N LYS A 131 9.21 -18.61 11.66
CA LYS A 131 9.62 -17.32 12.26
C LYS A 131 10.01 -16.30 11.19
N TYR A 132 10.80 -16.71 10.20
CA TYR A 132 11.17 -15.84 9.09
C TYR A 132 9.96 -15.40 8.26
N GLN A 133 9.03 -16.32 7.99
CA GLN A 133 7.82 -15.99 7.24
C GLN A 133 6.92 -15.01 7.98
N LEU A 134 6.77 -15.16 9.30
CA LEU A 134 6.00 -14.24 10.13
C LEU A 134 6.62 -12.84 10.15
N MET A 135 7.95 -12.77 10.29
CA MET A 135 8.70 -11.51 10.20
C MET A 135 8.43 -10.79 8.86
N ILE A 136 8.44 -11.53 7.75
CA ILE A 136 8.18 -10.96 6.41
C ILE A 136 6.75 -10.47 6.28
N LEU A 137 5.76 -11.22 6.78
CA LEU A 137 4.36 -10.78 6.76
C LEU A 137 4.18 -9.45 7.48
N PHE A 138 4.78 -9.28 8.66
CA PHE A 138 4.75 -8.01 9.39
C PHE A 138 5.45 -6.88 8.62
N LEU A 139 6.58 -7.18 7.99
CA LEU A 139 7.31 -6.19 7.20
C LEU A 139 6.51 -5.72 5.98
N VAL A 140 5.86 -6.65 5.29
CA VAL A 140 4.98 -6.36 4.15
C VAL A 140 3.75 -5.58 4.62
N ALA A 141 3.15 -5.94 5.76
CA ALA A 141 2.01 -5.21 6.33
C ALA A 141 2.38 -3.77 6.68
N ALA A 142 3.51 -3.56 7.35
CA ALA A 142 4.00 -2.23 7.69
C ALA A 142 4.32 -1.41 6.42
N GLY A 143 5.00 -2.02 5.45
CA GLY A 143 5.36 -1.36 4.19
C GLY A 143 4.12 -0.97 3.37
N THR A 144 3.16 -1.88 3.27
CA THR A 144 1.89 -1.64 2.56
C THR A 144 1.07 -0.56 3.27
N GLY A 145 0.96 -0.61 4.60
CA GLY A 145 0.21 0.39 5.37
C GLY A 145 0.78 1.80 5.23
N LEU A 146 2.10 1.95 5.41
CA LEU A 146 2.78 3.24 5.21
C LEU A 146 2.65 3.72 3.76
N GLY A 147 2.78 2.81 2.79
CA GLY A 147 2.62 3.12 1.37
C GLY A 147 1.22 3.63 1.05
N CYS A 148 0.19 2.96 1.54
CA CYS A 148 -1.20 3.36 1.35
C CYS A 148 -1.48 4.72 2.00
N VAL A 149 -0.99 4.98 3.23
CA VAL A 149 -1.16 6.29 3.88
C VAL A 149 -0.50 7.39 3.06
N ALA A 150 0.76 7.20 2.64
CA ALA A 150 1.48 8.19 1.84
C ALA A 150 0.77 8.45 0.49
N ALA A 151 0.38 7.39 -0.20
CA ALA A 151 -0.33 7.49 -1.48
C ALA A 151 -1.67 8.20 -1.35
N ILE A 152 -2.47 7.89 -0.31
CA ILE A 152 -3.75 8.56 -0.06
C ILE A 152 -3.56 10.03 0.28
N LEU A 153 -2.56 10.39 1.08
CA LEU A 153 -2.27 11.80 1.41
C LEU A 153 -1.86 12.60 0.17
N VAL A 154 -1.04 12.03 -0.70
CA VAL A 154 -0.63 12.67 -1.96
C VAL A 154 -1.79 12.72 -2.96
N GLY A 155 -2.53 11.62 -3.10
CA GLY A 155 -3.68 11.51 -3.99
C GLY A 155 -4.80 12.47 -3.62
N SER A 156 -5.14 12.54 -2.33
CA SER A 156 -6.13 13.50 -1.81
C SER A 156 -5.74 14.95 -2.05
N LYS A 157 -4.51 15.36 -1.73
CA LYS A 157 -4.05 16.74 -2.00
C LYS A 157 -4.10 17.12 -3.48
N ARG A 158 -4.06 16.16 -4.40
CA ARG A 158 -4.15 16.42 -5.84
C ARG A 158 -5.55 16.42 -6.41
N LEU A 159 -6.52 15.82 -5.70
CA LEU A 159 -7.93 15.87 -6.06
C LEU A 159 -8.52 17.27 -5.81
N PHE A 160 -7.92 18.04 -4.90
CA PHE A 160 -8.30 19.41 -4.58
C PHE A 160 -7.29 20.42 -5.16
N ASP A 161 -7.79 21.61 -5.52
CA ASP A 161 -6.97 22.76 -5.91
C ASP A 161 -6.61 23.64 -4.69
N GLU A 162 -5.73 24.64 -4.84
CA GLU A 162 -5.38 25.61 -3.78
C GLU A 162 -6.60 26.38 -3.21
N ARG A 163 -7.75 26.28 -3.87
CA ARG A 163 -9.02 26.90 -3.48
C ARG A 163 -10.06 25.89 -2.93
N ASP A 164 -9.63 24.71 -2.50
CA ASP A 164 -10.50 23.62 -2.01
C ASP A 164 -11.59 23.17 -2.99
N ARG A 165 -11.42 23.48 -4.28
CA ARG A 165 -12.34 23.01 -5.34
C ARG A 165 -11.94 21.61 -5.78
N LEU A 166 -12.91 20.71 -5.83
CA LEU A 166 -12.74 19.38 -6.41
C LEU A 166 -12.44 19.54 -7.91
N ARG A 167 -11.30 19.03 -8.36
CA ARG A 167 -10.93 19.07 -9.79
C ARG A 167 -11.52 17.87 -10.53
N CYS A 168 -12.77 18.01 -10.98
CA CYS A 168 -13.48 17.01 -11.78
C CYS A 168 -12.74 16.65 -13.09
N ASP A 169 -11.97 17.59 -13.64
CA ASP A 169 -11.12 17.40 -14.82
C ASP A 169 -10.05 16.30 -14.63
N ARG A 170 -9.69 15.95 -13.39
CA ARG A 170 -8.70 14.89 -13.10
C ARG A 170 -9.33 13.51 -12.85
N LEU A 171 -10.66 13.44 -12.75
CA LEU A 171 -11.42 12.18 -12.58
C LEU A 171 -11.84 11.55 -13.92
N THR A 172 -11.71 12.32 -15.01
CA THR A 172 -12.00 11.90 -16.38
C THR A 172 -10.65 11.73 -17.08
N GLY A 173 -10.16 10.50 -17.15
CA GLY A 173 -8.90 10.20 -17.81
C GLY A 173 -9.03 10.33 -19.32
N ASP A 174 -8.50 11.43 -19.87
CA ASP A 174 -7.93 11.49 -21.22
C ASP A 174 -6.39 11.37 -21.13
#